data_AF-A0A7Y4WGH8-F1
#
_entry.id   AF-A0A7Y4WGH8-F1
#
_cell.length_a   1.000
_cell.length_b   1.000
_cell.length_c   1.000
_cell.angle_alpha   90.00
_cell.angle_beta   90.00
_cell.angle_gamma   90.00
#
_symmetry.space_group_name_H-M   'P 1'
#
loop_
_entity.id
_entity.type
_entity.pdbx_description
1 polymer ?
#
loop_
_entity_poly.entity_id
_entity_poly.type
_entity_poly.pdbx_seq_one_letter_code
_entity_poly.pdbx_strand_id
1 'polypeptide(L)'
;MSSYGDRVYAALGRFQGSLTEFTDLVRQRPADPPRLPRKELDALLVLAGRARAASDAIAVSLGHISESRVDVVDMQVRLKSETARLASALSGLGDQVDHQHFVKEAFSDSLIALDEASHMLASAVFPSAVKGLRAVNVKLWDFQKIQVANYGRILETVVRDRKITQDQQARIEAIGTRIIDAFETINSLLNELAEGRATDGPRLQKRLDQAKASLSKNLDDAAGRMTDALKMFKPVINTSRKIAEDVVNLLDEVVIPIFPRHKDLGTLSDAIDEDLYDSLSGVQAFALLNITARMLATSVGTRPLLSKDYRIRVDKVFPDRIYFEAERAIIDAVAADSTFAAAPASLHRFKEGSFKQRRFRKGNIQFCFASRAAGRVVVDADLDLYREAVPHLFGEVLVNHLTDSRTNQFIVREILDEQGIEPIGGFSLMNA
;
A
#
# COMPACT_ATOMS: atom_id res chain seq x y z
N MET A 1 -10.41 -17.45 -2.46
CA MET A 1 -9.76 -16.15 -2.17
C MET A 1 -10.84 -15.08 -2.05
N SER A 2 -10.75 -14.21 -1.06
CA SER A 2 -11.66 -13.05 -0.92
C SER A 2 -11.38 -12.04 -2.03
N SER A 3 -12.43 -11.39 -2.55
CA SER A 3 -12.27 -10.31 -3.55
C SER A 3 -11.60 -9.08 -2.93
N TYR A 4 -11.11 -8.16 -3.77
CA TYR A 4 -10.60 -6.86 -3.32
C TYR A 4 -11.62 -6.14 -2.42
N GLY A 5 -12.89 -6.06 -2.86
CA GLY A 5 -13.96 -5.43 -2.10
C GLY A 5 -14.17 -6.08 -0.73
N ASP A 6 -14.19 -7.41 -0.65
CA ASP A 6 -14.36 -8.14 0.62
C ASP A 6 -13.25 -7.80 1.61
N ARG A 7 -12.00 -7.73 1.15
CA ARG A 7 -10.84 -7.39 1.99
C ARG A 7 -10.97 -5.97 2.53
N VAL A 8 -11.36 -5.01 1.69
CA VAL A 8 -11.54 -3.62 2.10
C VAL A 8 -12.69 -3.47 3.09
N TYR A 9 -13.86 -4.03 2.82
CA TYR A 9 -15.01 -3.92 3.72
C TYR A 9 -14.75 -4.59 5.07
N ALA A 10 -14.07 -5.74 5.08
CA ALA A 10 -13.66 -6.40 6.31
C ALA A 10 -12.68 -5.52 7.12
N ALA A 11 -11.68 -4.91 6.48
CA ALA A 11 -10.73 -4.03 7.15
C ALA A 11 -11.39 -2.73 7.64
N LEU A 12 -12.30 -2.16 6.85
CA LEU A 12 -13.07 -0.98 7.21
C LEU A 12 -13.99 -1.24 8.39
N GLY A 13 -14.67 -2.39 8.43
CA GLY A 13 -15.50 -2.80 9.57
C GLY A 13 -14.68 -2.95 10.86
N ARG A 14 -13.48 -3.54 10.77
CA ARG A 14 -12.55 -3.62 11.92
C ARG A 14 -12.13 -2.23 12.40
N PHE A 15 -11.72 -1.36 11.48
CA PHE A 15 -11.35 0.03 11.80
C PHE A 15 -12.50 0.79 12.47
N GLN A 16 -13.71 0.73 11.90
CA GLN A 16 -14.89 1.38 12.46
C GLN A 16 -15.29 0.82 13.83
N GLY A 17 -15.08 -0.48 14.06
CA GLY A 17 -15.22 -1.12 15.36
C GLY A 17 -14.27 -0.51 16.40
N SER A 18 -12.96 -0.52 16.10
CA SER A 18 -11.94 0.06 16.98
C SER A 18 -12.15 1.56 17.23
N LEU A 19 -12.61 2.32 16.23
CA LEU A 19 -12.94 3.75 16.39
C LEU A 19 -14.15 3.96 17.31
N THR A 20 -15.15 3.08 17.23
CA THR A 20 -16.31 3.09 18.12
C THR A 20 -15.87 2.81 19.56
N GLU A 21 -15.07 1.77 19.77
CA GLU A 21 -14.52 1.41 21.09
C GLU A 21 -13.72 2.57 21.71
N PHE A 22 -12.85 3.22 20.92
CA PHE A 22 -12.13 4.41 21.35
C PHE A 22 -13.09 5.55 21.74
N THR A 23 -14.08 5.84 20.90
CA THR A 23 -15.05 6.92 21.14
C THR A 23 -15.86 6.68 22.41
N ASP A 24 -16.32 5.44 22.63
CA ASP A 24 -17.10 5.07 23.80
C ASP A 24 -16.26 5.13 25.07
N LEU A 25 -14.99 4.72 25.02
CA LEU A 25 -14.05 4.90 26.13
C LEU A 25 -13.90 6.38 26.50
N VAL A 26 -13.72 7.27 25.51
CA VAL A 26 -13.62 8.73 25.75
C VAL A 26 -14.91 9.28 26.38
N ARG A 27 -16.09 8.85 25.92
CA ARG A 27 -17.39 9.29 26.45
C ARG A 27 -17.64 8.83 27.89
N GLN A 28 -17.23 7.61 28.22
CA GLN A 28 -17.45 7.02 29.53
C GLN A 28 -16.45 7.52 30.59
N ARG A 29 -15.31 8.09 30.17
CA ARG A 29 -14.34 8.68 31.10
C ARG A 29 -14.89 9.97 31.70
N PRO A 30 -15.03 10.06 33.04
CA PRO A 30 -15.45 11.29 33.69
C PRO A 30 -14.35 12.34 33.52
N ALA A 31 -14.75 13.61 33.39
CA ALA A 31 -13.79 14.71 33.41
C ALA A 31 -13.16 14.84 34.80
N ASP A 32 -11.84 15.00 34.83
CA ASP A 32 -11.06 15.26 36.04
C ASP A 32 -10.25 16.53 35.78
N PRO A 33 -10.76 17.73 36.09
CA PRO A 33 -10.16 19.00 35.67
C PRO A 33 -8.63 19.15 35.81
N PRO A 34 -7.97 18.67 36.88
CA PRO A 34 -6.50 18.73 36.99
C PRO A 34 -5.73 17.71 36.14
N ARG A 35 -6.36 16.63 35.66
CA ARG A 35 -5.67 15.53 34.96
C ARG A 35 -6.22 15.28 33.57
N LEU A 36 -7.54 15.26 33.45
CA LEU A 36 -8.30 14.97 32.24
C LEU A 36 -9.40 16.03 32.05
N PRO A 37 -9.03 17.27 31.66
CA PRO A 37 -9.99 18.34 31.47
C PRO A 37 -11.05 17.99 30.43
N ARG A 38 -12.28 18.47 30.64
CA ARG A 38 -13.40 18.21 29.71
C ARG A 38 -13.09 18.64 28.27
N LYS A 39 -12.35 19.74 28.11
CA LYS A 39 -11.90 20.25 26.82
C LYS A 39 -11.08 19.22 26.03
N GLU A 40 -10.25 18.44 26.70
CA GLU A 40 -9.41 17.41 26.08
C GLU A 40 -10.25 16.24 25.59
N LEU A 41 -11.19 15.78 26.43
CA LEU A 41 -12.17 14.76 26.05
C LEU A 41 -13.00 15.21 24.84
N ASP A 42 -13.51 16.44 24.86
CA ASP A 42 -14.32 16.97 23.77
C ASP A 42 -13.48 17.10 22.47
N ALA A 43 -12.20 17.48 22.56
CA ALA A 43 -11.29 17.52 21.41
C ALA A 43 -11.07 16.13 20.78
N LEU A 44 -10.86 15.09 21.61
CA LEU A 44 -10.76 13.71 21.15
C LEU A 44 -12.05 13.24 20.45
N LEU A 45 -13.21 13.59 21.00
CA LEU A 45 -14.51 13.25 20.38
C LEU A 45 -14.71 13.94 19.03
N VAL A 46 -14.30 15.21 18.89
CA VAL A 46 -14.36 15.94 17.61
C VAL A 46 -13.47 15.26 16.57
N LEU A 47 -12.24 14.91 16.93
CA LEU A 47 -11.30 14.24 16.03
C LEU A 47 -11.76 12.82 15.65
N ALA A 48 -12.27 12.05 16.61
CA ALA A 48 -12.87 10.74 16.35
C ALA A 48 -14.09 10.85 15.42
N GLY A 49 -14.92 11.89 15.58
CA GLY A 49 -16.04 12.19 14.68
C GLY A 49 -15.58 12.50 13.25
N ARG A 50 -14.47 13.24 13.08
CA ARG A 50 -13.86 13.49 11.75
C ARG A 50 -13.32 12.21 11.12
N ALA A 51 -12.64 11.37 11.89
CA ALA A 51 -12.16 10.07 11.44
C ALA A 51 -13.34 9.17 11.01
N ARG A 52 -14.44 9.19 11.76
CA ARG A 52 -15.64 8.44 11.43
C ARG A 52 -16.24 8.90 10.11
N ALA A 53 -16.47 10.21 9.96
CA ALA A 53 -17.01 10.78 8.73
C ALA A 53 -16.13 10.48 7.51
N ALA A 54 -14.79 10.52 7.66
CA ALA A 54 -13.87 10.13 6.60
C ALA A 54 -13.99 8.64 6.25
N SER A 55 -14.06 7.75 7.24
CA SER A 55 -14.23 6.31 7.00
C SER A 55 -15.58 5.95 6.36
N ASP A 56 -16.66 6.65 6.73
CA ASP A 56 -17.98 6.47 6.12
C ASP A 56 -17.96 6.96 4.65
N ALA A 57 -17.24 8.05 4.36
CA ALA A 57 -17.05 8.52 2.99
C ALA A 57 -16.23 7.54 2.13
N ILE A 58 -15.24 6.85 2.71
CA ILE A 58 -14.54 5.74 2.05
C ILE A 58 -15.55 4.62 1.73
N ALA A 59 -16.38 4.22 2.69
CA ALA A 59 -17.40 3.18 2.53
C ALA A 59 -18.38 3.48 1.37
N VAL A 60 -18.89 4.72 1.33
CA VAL A 60 -19.78 5.21 0.27
C VAL A 60 -19.08 5.21 -1.09
N SER A 61 -17.84 5.71 -1.15
CA SER A 61 -17.05 5.75 -2.38
C SER A 61 -16.81 4.34 -2.93
N LEU A 62 -16.50 3.38 -2.07
CA LEU A 62 -16.35 1.96 -2.44
C LEU A 62 -17.67 1.36 -2.96
N GLY A 63 -18.81 1.73 -2.35
CA GLY A 63 -20.14 1.29 -2.80
C GLY A 63 -20.42 1.71 -4.24
N HIS A 64 -20.30 3.01 -4.54
CA HIS A 64 -20.50 3.54 -5.89
C HIS A 64 -19.55 2.92 -6.93
N ILE A 65 -18.32 2.60 -6.52
CA ILE A 65 -17.29 2.02 -7.38
C ILE A 65 -17.59 0.55 -7.67
N SER A 66 -18.03 -0.21 -6.67
CA SER A 66 -18.44 -1.61 -6.83
C SER A 66 -19.62 -1.76 -7.80
N GLU A 67 -20.54 -0.79 -7.80
CA GLU A 67 -21.70 -0.73 -8.70
C GLU A 67 -21.34 -0.29 -10.13
N SER A 68 -20.26 0.48 -10.29
CA SER A 68 -19.80 1.02 -11.58
C SER A 68 -18.68 0.22 -12.25
N ARG A 69 -18.26 -0.91 -11.65
CA ARG A 69 -17.16 -1.77 -12.15
C ARG A 69 -15.87 -1.00 -12.41
N VAL A 70 -15.55 -0.07 -11.53
CA VAL A 70 -14.34 0.76 -11.62
C VAL A 70 -13.10 -0.05 -11.22
N ASP A 71 -12.02 0.16 -11.96
CA ASP A 71 -10.72 -0.49 -11.76
C ASP A 71 -10.09 -0.16 -10.40
N VAL A 72 -9.29 -1.10 -9.87
CA VAL A 72 -8.64 -0.96 -8.55
C VAL A 72 -7.72 0.26 -8.53
N VAL A 73 -6.96 0.48 -9.59
CA VAL A 73 -6.03 1.63 -9.66
C VAL A 73 -6.80 2.95 -9.69
N ASP A 74 -7.89 3.04 -10.45
CA ASP A 74 -8.73 4.24 -10.49
C ASP A 74 -9.39 4.50 -9.13
N MET A 75 -9.91 3.47 -8.50
CA MET A 75 -10.50 3.58 -7.17
C MET A 75 -9.48 4.04 -6.12
N GLN A 76 -8.23 3.55 -6.16
CA GLN A 76 -7.17 4.03 -5.27
C GLN A 76 -6.88 5.54 -5.49
N VAL A 77 -6.88 6.01 -6.73
CA VAL A 77 -6.69 7.44 -7.04
C VAL A 77 -7.86 8.28 -6.50
N ARG A 78 -9.09 7.79 -6.64
CA ARG A 78 -10.29 8.50 -6.16
C ARG A 78 -10.33 8.62 -4.64
N LEU A 79 -9.94 7.56 -3.93
CA LEU A 79 -9.96 7.52 -2.47
C LEU A 79 -8.88 8.39 -1.81
N LYS A 80 -7.99 9.04 -2.59
CA LYS A 80 -6.89 9.86 -2.05
C LYS A 80 -7.39 10.99 -1.13
N SER A 81 -8.52 11.63 -1.45
CA SER A 81 -9.06 12.73 -0.65
C SER A 81 -9.66 12.25 0.69
N GLU A 82 -10.46 11.19 0.65
CA GLU A 82 -11.09 10.58 1.81
C GLU A 82 -10.02 10.01 2.76
N THR A 83 -9.01 9.35 2.21
CA THR A 83 -7.92 8.75 2.97
C THR A 83 -6.99 9.81 3.56
N ALA A 84 -6.70 10.91 2.85
CA ALA A 84 -5.98 12.05 3.42
C ALA A 84 -6.74 12.70 4.60
N ARG A 85 -8.08 12.83 4.49
CA ARG A 85 -8.93 13.32 5.59
C ARG A 85 -8.89 12.38 6.79
N LEU A 86 -8.92 11.06 6.54
CA LEU A 86 -8.80 10.06 7.60
C LEU A 86 -7.44 10.16 8.31
N ALA A 87 -6.34 10.16 7.55
CA ALA A 87 -4.98 10.27 8.10
C ALA A 87 -4.81 11.56 8.92
N SER A 88 -5.32 12.69 8.42
CA SER A 88 -5.27 13.96 9.15
C SER A 88 -6.05 13.92 10.47
N ALA A 89 -7.25 13.32 10.49
CA ALA A 89 -8.05 13.18 11.70
C ALA A 89 -7.37 12.27 12.73
N LEU A 90 -6.79 11.17 12.26
CA LEU A 90 -6.06 10.23 13.10
C LEU A 90 -4.76 10.85 13.65
N SER A 91 -4.00 11.58 12.84
CA SER A 91 -2.83 12.35 13.30
C SER A 91 -3.20 13.33 14.39
N GLY A 92 -4.31 14.05 14.25
CA GLY A 92 -4.81 14.90 15.32
C GLY A 92 -5.15 14.14 16.61
N LEU A 93 -5.68 12.91 16.53
CA LEU A 93 -5.89 12.05 17.71
C LEU A 93 -4.56 11.67 18.37
N GLY A 94 -3.59 11.25 17.56
CA GLY A 94 -2.24 10.93 18.00
C GLY A 94 -1.59 12.07 18.77
N ASP A 95 -1.58 13.26 18.16
CA ASP A 95 -1.05 14.46 18.76
C ASP A 95 -1.78 14.77 20.08
N GLN A 96 -3.12 14.79 20.07
CA GLN A 96 -3.89 15.14 21.27
C GLN A 96 -3.60 14.21 22.45
N VAL A 97 -3.42 12.91 22.20
CA VAL A 97 -3.10 11.93 23.23
C VAL A 97 -1.66 12.05 23.71
N ASP A 98 -0.71 12.31 22.81
CA ASP A 98 0.72 12.33 23.19
C ASP A 98 1.12 13.59 23.98
N HIS A 99 0.47 14.73 23.74
CA HIS A 99 0.83 16.01 24.36
C HIS A 99 0.56 16.09 25.88
N GLN A 100 -0.33 15.26 26.42
CA GLN A 100 -0.70 15.31 27.84
C GLN A 100 -0.53 13.95 28.52
N HIS A 101 0.30 13.91 29.56
CA HIS A 101 0.66 12.67 30.26
C HIS A 101 -0.57 11.85 30.72
N PHE A 102 -1.55 12.49 31.33
CA PHE A 102 -2.76 11.81 31.83
C PHE A 102 -3.72 11.38 30.71
N VAL A 103 -3.78 12.13 29.61
CA VAL A 103 -4.55 11.73 28.41
C VAL A 103 -3.90 10.51 27.77
N LYS A 104 -2.57 10.52 27.66
CA LYS A 104 -1.76 9.39 27.21
C LYS A 104 -1.99 8.15 28.07
N GLU A 105 -1.90 8.29 29.39
CA GLU A 105 -2.16 7.20 30.34
C GLU A 105 -3.57 6.61 30.17
N ALA A 106 -4.57 7.46 29.94
CA ALA A 106 -5.96 7.02 29.85
C ALA A 106 -6.33 6.35 28.51
N PHE A 107 -5.69 6.72 27.39
CA PHE A 107 -6.16 6.37 26.05
C PHE A 107 -5.13 5.71 25.14
N SER A 108 -3.84 5.64 25.52
CA SER A 108 -2.78 5.16 24.62
C SER A 108 -3.02 3.75 24.10
N ASP A 109 -3.53 2.82 24.92
CA ASP A 109 -3.75 1.43 24.47
C ASP A 109 -4.88 1.33 23.43
N SER A 110 -5.99 2.05 23.62
CA SER A 110 -7.08 2.11 22.63
C SER A 110 -6.66 2.84 21.37
N LEU A 111 -5.81 3.87 21.49
CA LEU A 111 -5.26 4.57 20.35
C LEU A 111 -4.36 3.66 19.50
N ILE A 112 -3.51 2.84 20.14
CA ILE A 112 -2.68 1.86 19.44
C ILE A 112 -3.55 0.83 18.71
N ALA A 113 -4.62 0.34 19.33
CA ALA A 113 -5.53 -0.58 18.65
C ALA A 113 -6.18 0.05 17.40
N LEU A 114 -6.57 1.33 17.50
CA LEU A 114 -7.10 2.11 16.39
C LEU A 114 -6.06 2.34 15.28
N ASP A 115 -4.81 2.63 15.67
CA ASP A 115 -3.67 2.76 14.76
C ASP A 115 -3.42 1.46 13.98
N GLU A 116 -3.31 0.33 14.67
CA GLU A 116 -3.16 -0.98 14.02
C GLU A 116 -4.31 -1.27 13.04
N ALA A 117 -5.55 -0.96 13.43
CA ALA A 117 -6.70 -1.15 12.55
C ALA A 117 -6.65 -0.22 11.33
N SER A 118 -6.11 0.99 11.49
CA SER A 118 -5.93 1.95 10.39
C SER A 118 -4.86 1.49 9.39
N HIS A 119 -3.76 0.89 9.85
CA HIS A 119 -2.75 0.26 8.99
C HIS A 119 -3.35 -0.93 8.20
N MET A 120 -4.20 -1.74 8.84
CA MET A 120 -4.89 -2.83 8.15
C MET A 120 -5.84 -2.29 7.08
N LEU A 121 -6.61 -1.25 7.38
CA LEU A 121 -7.45 -0.57 6.39
C LEU A 121 -6.61 0.01 5.24
N ALA A 122 -5.50 0.67 5.55
CA ALA A 122 -4.58 1.22 4.56
C ALA A 122 -4.07 0.13 3.61
N SER A 123 -3.57 -0.99 4.14
CA SER A 123 -3.07 -2.11 3.33
C SER A 123 -4.16 -2.79 2.49
N ALA A 124 -5.43 -2.75 2.94
CA ALA A 124 -6.55 -3.30 2.21
C ALA A 124 -7.01 -2.36 1.07
N VAL A 125 -7.07 -1.05 1.33
CA VAL A 125 -7.44 -0.03 0.34
C VAL A 125 -6.32 0.18 -0.69
N PHE A 126 -5.08 0.03 -0.25
CA PHE A 126 -3.88 0.30 -1.01
C PHE A 126 -2.90 -0.88 -0.99
N PRO A 127 -3.27 -2.06 -1.51
CA PRO A 127 -2.44 -3.26 -1.43
C PRO A 127 -1.18 -3.21 -2.31
N SER A 128 -1.15 -2.33 -3.31
CA SER A 128 -0.11 -2.30 -4.33
C SER A 128 1.25 -1.90 -3.77
N ALA A 129 2.26 -2.70 -4.11
CA ALA A 129 3.67 -2.36 -3.93
C ALA A 129 4.33 -1.82 -5.20
N VAL A 130 3.59 -1.60 -6.29
CA VAL A 130 4.14 -1.23 -7.59
C VAL A 130 4.16 0.28 -7.77
N LYS A 131 5.36 0.85 -7.99
CA LYS A 131 5.53 2.30 -8.19
C LYS A 131 5.24 2.66 -9.64
N GLY A 132 4.43 3.70 -9.86
CA GLY A 132 4.15 4.26 -11.19
C GLY A 132 2.77 3.94 -11.77
N LEU A 133 2.01 2.99 -11.19
CA LEU A 133 0.70 2.57 -11.71
C LEU A 133 -0.28 3.73 -11.94
N ARG A 134 -0.27 4.72 -11.04
CA ARG A 134 -1.15 5.90 -11.13
C ARG A 134 -0.95 6.68 -12.43
N ALA A 135 0.30 6.89 -12.85
CA ALA A 135 0.59 7.69 -14.03
C ALA A 135 0.04 7.00 -15.29
N VAL A 136 0.25 5.69 -15.40
CA VAL A 136 -0.30 4.87 -16.49
C VAL A 136 -1.83 4.90 -16.46
N ASN A 137 -2.44 4.70 -15.29
CA ASN A 137 -3.90 4.69 -15.15
C ASN A 137 -4.57 6.01 -15.54
N VAL A 138 -3.95 7.16 -15.24
CA VAL A 138 -4.46 8.46 -15.69
C VAL A 138 -4.52 8.53 -17.23
N LYS A 139 -3.54 7.97 -17.94
CA LYS A 139 -3.55 7.93 -19.41
C LYS A 139 -4.57 6.94 -19.97
N LEU A 140 -4.74 5.78 -19.32
CA LEU A 140 -5.81 4.84 -19.68
C LEU A 140 -7.19 5.47 -19.51
N TRP A 141 -7.37 6.26 -18.45
CA TRP A 141 -8.61 7.01 -18.21
C TRP A 141 -8.88 8.05 -19.30
N ASP A 142 -7.85 8.79 -19.75
CA ASP A 142 -7.97 9.73 -20.87
C ASP A 142 -8.48 9.02 -22.13
N PHE A 143 -7.97 7.81 -22.41
CA PHE A 143 -8.48 7.00 -23.52
C PHE A 143 -9.96 6.61 -23.31
N GLN A 144 -10.28 5.97 -22.18
CA GLN A 144 -11.62 5.46 -21.90
C GLN A 144 -12.68 6.57 -21.85
N LYS A 145 -12.42 7.72 -21.21
CA LYS A 145 -13.43 8.77 -21.06
C LYS A 145 -13.51 9.74 -22.22
N ILE A 146 -12.37 10.07 -22.82
CA ILE A 146 -12.32 11.12 -23.85
C ILE A 146 -12.36 10.48 -25.23
N GLN A 147 -11.49 9.52 -25.51
CA GLN A 147 -11.38 8.98 -26.88
C GLN A 147 -12.52 8.05 -27.24
N VAL A 148 -12.93 7.14 -26.36
CA VAL A 148 -14.07 6.24 -26.64
C VAL A 148 -15.36 7.04 -26.83
N ALA A 149 -15.60 8.07 -26.02
CA ALA A 149 -16.77 8.95 -26.18
C ALA A 149 -16.72 9.75 -27.49
N ASN A 150 -15.55 10.30 -27.85
CA ASN A 150 -15.38 11.00 -29.13
C ASN A 150 -15.58 10.07 -30.33
N TYR A 151 -15.07 8.85 -30.23
CA TYR A 151 -15.26 7.82 -31.25
C TYR A 151 -16.74 7.49 -31.46
N GLY A 152 -17.47 7.21 -30.37
CA GLY A 152 -18.91 6.95 -30.40
C GLY A 152 -19.71 8.10 -31.01
N ARG A 153 -19.41 9.34 -30.60
CA ARG A 153 -20.08 10.55 -31.14
C ARG A 153 -19.86 10.73 -32.65
N ILE A 154 -18.66 10.48 -33.15
CA ILE A 154 -18.38 10.53 -34.59
C ILE A 154 -19.17 9.43 -35.29
N LEU A 155 -19.15 8.20 -34.78
CA LEU A 155 -19.88 7.08 -35.35
C LEU A 155 -21.38 7.38 -35.46
N GLU A 156 -22.01 7.82 -34.37
CA GLU A 156 -23.42 8.21 -34.33
C GLU A 156 -23.75 9.28 -35.38
N THR A 157 -22.91 10.30 -35.49
CA THR A 157 -23.11 11.39 -36.45
C THR A 157 -23.04 10.89 -37.90
N VAL A 158 -22.04 10.07 -38.21
CA VAL A 158 -21.80 9.58 -39.57
C VAL A 158 -22.87 8.56 -40.00
N VAL A 159 -23.35 7.74 -39.07
CA VAL A 159 -24.48 6.81 -39.27
C VAL A 159 -25.79 7.58 -39.48
N ARG A 160 -26.10 8.55 -38.61
CA ARG A 160 -27.30 9.40 -38.74
C ARG A 160 -27.34 10.15 -40.07
N ASP A 161 -26.21 10.70 -40.47
CA ASP A 161 -26.08 11.47 -41.71
C ASP A 161 -25.97 10.56 -42.96
N ARG A 162 -26.05 9.22 -42.79
CA ARG A 162 -25.90 8.19 -43.85
C ARG A 162 -24.63 8.37 -44.70
N LYS A 163 -23.55 8.84 -44.08
CA LYS A 163 -22.26 9.12 -44.73
C LYS A 163 -21.41 7.87 -44.94
N ILE A 164 -21.80 6.73 -44.36
CA ILE A 164 -21.16 5.42 -44.52
C ILE A 164 -22.18 4.32 -44.77
N THR A 165 -21.76 3.25 -45.42
CA THR A 165 -22.56 2.02 -45.61
C THR A 165 -22.56 1.15 -44.34
N GLN A 166 -23.46 0.17 -44.26
CA GLN A 166 -23.46 -0.81 -43.17
C GLN A 166 -22.13 -1.59 -43.07
N ASP A 167 -21.55 -1.99 -44.21
CA ASP A 167 -20.25 -2.65 -44.23
C ASP A 167 -19.12 -1.75 -43.69
N GLN A 168 -19.18 -0.45 -44.00
CA GLN A 168 -18.21 0.52 -43.49
C GLN A 168 -18.39 0.76 -41.99
N GLN A 169 -19.64 0.81 -41.51
CA GLN A 169 -19.97 0.87 -40.09
C GLN A 169 -19.42 -0.35 -39.34
N ALA A 170 -19.70 -1.57 -39.81
CA ALA A 170 -19.20 -2.78 -39.18
C ALA A 170 -17.66 -2.84 -39.16
N ARG A 171 -17.01 -2.37 -40.23
CA ARG A 171 -15.55 -2.28 -40.29
C ARG A 171 -14.97 -1.29 -39.28
N ILE A 172 -15.56 -0.10 -39.14
CA ILE A 172 -15.04 0.90 -38.21
C ILE A 172 -15.29 0.43 -36.78
N GLU A 173 -16.49 -0.06 -36.44
CA GLU A 173 -16.80 -0.68 -35.15
C GLU A 173 -15.78 -1.77 -34.77
N ALA A 174 -15.47 -2.69 -35.69
CA ALA A 174 -14.46 -3.72 -35.45
C ALA A 174 -13.05 -3.17 -35.21
N ILE A 175 -12.68 -2.04 -35.83
CA ILE A 175 -11.42 -1.34 -35.54
C ILE A 175 -11.46 -0.73 -34.13
N GLY A 176 -12.56 -0.05 -33.78
CA GLY A 176 -12.77 0.54 -32.47
C GLY A 176 -12.69 -0.50 -31.35
N THR A 177 -13.38 -1.63 -31.48
CA THR A 177 -13.34 -2.73 -30.51
C THR A 177 -11.92 -3.24 -30.28
N ARG A 178 -11.14 -3.49 -31.34
CA ARG A 178 -9.76 -3.97 -31.20
C ARG A 178 -8.85 -3.00 -30.46
N ILE A 179 -9.02 -1.70 -30.69
CA ILE A 179 -8.26 -0.67 -29.98
C ILE A 179 -8.67 -0.69 -28.51
N ILE A 180 -9.96 -0.71 -28.21
CA ILE A 180 -10.48 -0.76 -26.84
C ILE A 180 -9.94 -2.01 -26.11
N ASP A 181 -10.03 -3.19 -26.72
CA ASP A 181 -9.54 -4.44 -26.15
C ASP A 181 -8.03 -4.40 -25.84
N ALA A 182 -7.24 -3.71 -26.67
CA ALA A 182 -5.81 -3.55 -26.44
C ALA A 182 -5.51 -2.66 -25.21
N PHE A 183 -6.26 -1.57 -25.03
CA PHE A 183 -6.18 -0.75 -23.82
C PHE A 183 -6.69 -1.50 -22.58
N GLU A 184 -7.78 -2.26 -22.70
CA GLU A 184 -8.32 -3.08 -21.61
C GLU A 184 -7.37 -4.20 -21.17
N THR A 185 -6.56 -4.73 -22.10
CA THR A 185 -5.51 -5.70 -21.79
C THR A 185 -4.45 -5.08 -20.86
N ILE A 186 -4.03 -3.85 -21.13
CA ILE A 186 -3.09 -3.12 -20.27
C ILE A 186 -3.75 -2.82 -18.92
N ASN A 187 -4.99 -2.33 -18.93
CA ASN A 187 -5.75 -2.02 -17.73
C ASN A 187 -5.88 -3.25 -16.79
N SER A 188 -6.23 -4.40 -17.37
CA SER A 188 -6.30 -5.69 -16.65
C SER A 188 -4.96 -6.05 -16.01
N LEU A 189 -3.85 -5.87 -16.75
CA LEU A 189 -2.51 -6.13 -16.23
C LEU A 189 -2.15 -5.19 -15.06
N LEU A 190 -2.52 -3.90 -15.12
CA LEU A 190 -2.30 -2.97 -14.02
C LEU A 190 -3.10 -3.36 -12.78
N ASN A 191 -4.35 -3.82 -12.94
CA ASN A 191 -5.16 -4.30 -11.82
C ASN A 191 -4.56 -5.56 -11.18
N GLU A 192 -4.10 -6.52 -11.99
CA GLU A 192 -3.37 -7.70 -11.48
C GLU A 192 -2.12 -7.28 -10.68
N LEU A 193 -1.38 -6.28 -11.15
CA LEU A 193 -0.20 -5.74 -10.46
C LEU A 193 -0.57 -4.96 -9.19
N ALA A 194 -1.72 -4.29 -9.17
CA ALA A 194 -2.17 -3.51 -8.02
C ALA A 194 -2.62 -4.40 -6.86
N GLU A 195 -3.24 -5.53 -7.16
CA GLU A 195 -3.73 -6.47 -6.15
C GLU A 195 -2.74 -7.59 -5.79
N GLY A 196 -1.94 -8.01 -6.77
CA GLY A 196 -1.12 -9.21 -6.70
C GLY A 196 0.29 -8.98 -6.18
N ARG A 197 0.99 -10.10 -5.98
CA ARG A 197 2.44 -10.15 -5.75
C ARG A 197 3.07 -10.93 -6.90
N ALA A 198 3.83 -10.25 -7.75
CA ALA A 198 4.55 -10.90 -8.84
C ALA A 198 5.67 -11.78 -8.25
N THR A 199 5.75 -13.05 -8.67
CA THR A 199 6.80 -13.99 -8.22
C THR A 199 7.68 -14.51 -9.35
N ASP A 200 7.37 -14.15 -10.60
CA ASP A 200 8.06 -14.59 -11.81
C ASP A 200 8.30 -13.38 -12.71
N GLY A 201 9.44 -12.72 -12.49
CA GLY A 201 9.87 -11.54 -13.24
C GLY A 201 9.94 -11.79 -14.75
N PRO A 202 10.66 -12.83 -15.24
CA PRO A 202 10.75 -13.12 -16.67
C PRO A 202 9.39 -13.33 -17.36
N ARG A 203 8.47 -14.06 -16.72
CA ARG A 203 7.12 -14.24 -17.26
C ARG A 203 6.35 -12.94 -17.28
N LEU A 204 6.46 -12.12 -16.23
CA LEU A 204 5.80 -10.83 -16.18
C LEU A 204 6.33 -9.86 -17.24
N GLN A 205 7.66 -9.76 -17.40
CA GLN A 205 8.28 -8.93 -18.43
C GLN A 205 7.77 -9.31 -19.82
N LYS A 206 7.75 -10.61 -20.14
CA LYS A 206 7.20 -11.10 -21.40
C LYS A 206 5.74 -10.68 -21.62
N ARG A 207 4.91 -10.70 -20.57
CA ARG A 207 3.50 -10.25 -20.66
C ARG A 207 3.41 -8.74 -20.90
N LEU A 208 4.22 -7.94 -20.20
CA LEU A 208 4.31 -6.49 -20.40
C LEU A 208 4.71 -6.16 -21.84
N ASP A 209 5.79 -6.78 -22.34
CA ASP A 209 6.27 -6.58 -23.71
C ASP A 209 5.22 -6.97 -24.75
N GLN A 210 4.53 -8.09 -24.54
CA GLN A 210 3.44 -8.54 -25.42
C GLN A 210 2.27 -7.56 -25.41
N ALA A 211 1.90 -7.01 -24.25
CA ALA A 211 0.81 -6.07 -24.14
C ALA A 211 1.18 -4.72 -24.80
N LYS A 212 2.40 -4.21 -24.55
CA LYS A 212 2.95 -3.01 -25.22
C LYS A 212 2.94 -3.18 -26.74
N ALA A 213 3.50 -4.28 -27.24
CA ALA A 213 3.54 -4.57 -28.68
C ALA A 213 2.15 -4.75 -29.30
N SER A 214 1.23 -5.42 -28.59
CA SER A 214 -0.16 -5.57 -29.04
C SER A 214 -0.88 -4.23 -29.17
N LEU A 215 -0.69 -3.34 -28.20
CA LEU A 215 -1.27 -1.99 -28.22
C LEU A 215 -0.80 -1.19 -29.44
N SER A 216 0.52 -1.09 -29.65
CA SER A 216 1.08 -0.39 -30.81
C SER A 216 0.62 -1.01 -32.13
N LYS A 217 0.69 -2.33 -32.25
CA LYS A 217 0.28 -3.05 -33.47
C LYS A 217 -1.18 -2.82 -33.83
N ASN A 218 -2.11 -2.89 -32.86
CA ASN A 218 -3.53 -2.68 -33.14
C ASN A 218 -3.82 -1.26 -33.64
N LEU A 219 -3.10 -0.26 -33.14
CA LEU A 219 -3.23 1.13 -33.58
C LEU A 219 -2.63 1.36 -34.97
N ASP A 220 -1.52 0.71 -35.30
CA ASP A 220 -0.93 0.78 -36.64
C ASP A 220 -1.78 0.06 -37.68
N ASP A 221 -2.30 -1.13 -37.34
CA ASP A 221 -3.28 -1.84 -38.16
C ASP A 221 -4.54 -0.99 -38.37
N ALA A 222 -5.03 -0.31 -37.32
CA ALA A 222 -6.17 0.58 -37.42
C ALA A 222 -5.89 1.75 -38.39
N ALA A 223 -4.74 2.41 -38.26
CA ALA A 223 -4.36 3.51 -39.13
C ALA A 223 -4.18 3.06 -40.59
N GLY A 224 -3.57 1.90 -40.83
CA GLY A 224 -3.39 1.32 -42.16
C GLY A 224 -4.72 0.96 -42.84
N ARG A 225 -5.78 0.71 -42.06
CA ARG A 225 -7.13 0.42 -42.56
C ARG A 225 -7.98 1.68 -42.82
N MET A 226 -7.46 2.88 -42.55
CA MET A 226 -8.19 4.14 -42.76
C MET A 226 -8.24 4.52 -44.26
N THR A 227 -9.28 4.09 -44.96
CA THR A 227 -9.58 4.50 -46.33
C THR A 227 -10.14 5.92 -46.40
N ASP A 228 -10.26 6.49 -47.59
CA ASP A 228 -10.85 7.83 -47.79
C ASP A 228 -12.29 7.93 -47.25
N ALA A 229 -13.05 6.84 -47.35
CA ALA A 229 -14.41 6.75 -46.82
C ALA A 229 -14.46 6.80 -45.28
N LEU A 230 -13.37 6.43 -44.60
CA LEU A 230 -13.26 6.42 -43.13
C LEU A 230 -12.37 7.53 -42.58
N LYS A 231 -11.93 8.47 -43.44
CA LYS A 231 -10.93 9.49 -43.07
C LYS A 231 -11.34 10.39 -41.90
N MET A 232 -12.64 10.54 -41.64
CA MET A 232 -13.13 11.33 -40.50
C MET A 232 -12.74 10.74 -39.14
N PHE A 233 -12.39 9.44 -39.07
CA PHE A 233 -11.93 8.79 -37.85
C PHE A 233 -10.41 8.93 -37.64
N LYS A 234 -9.63 9.33 -38.66
CA LYS A 234 -8.16 9.50 -38.56
C LYS A 234 -7.72 10.35 -37.36
N PRO A 235 -8.37 11.49 -37.02
CA PRO A 235 -7.97 12.27 -35.85
C PRO A 235 -8.09 11.50 -34.52
N VAL A 236 -9.12 10.66 -34.37
CA VAL A 236 -9.30 9.82 -33.17
C VAL A 236 -8.24 8.73 -33.09
N ILE A 237 -7.95 8.08 -34.22
CA ILE A 237 -6.89 7.06 -34.28
C ILE A 237 -5.52 7.67 -33.96
N ASN A 238 -5.19 8.83 -34.53
CA ASN A 238 -3.93 9.53 -34.25
C ASN A 238 -3.82 9.95 -32.78
N THR A 239 -4.91 10.43 -32.18
CA THR A 239 -4.92 10.79 -30.76
C THR A 239 -4.77 9.56 -29.87
N SER A 240 -5.45 8.46 -30.22
CA SER A 240 -5.32 7.18 -29.51
C SER A 240 -3.90 6.62 -29.60
N ARG A 241 -3.22 6.80 -30.74
CA ARG A 241 -1.79 6.45 -30.88
C ARG A 241 -0.92 7.25 -29.91
N LYS A 242 -1.11 8.56 -29.83
CA LYS A 242 -0.36 9.40 -28.88
C LYS A 242 -0.59 8.96 -27.43
N ILE A 243 -1.83 8.63 -27.06
CA ILE A 243 -2.12 8.12 -25.71
C ILE A 243 -1.44 6.76 -25.49
N ALA A 244 -1.44 5.87 -26.49
CA ALA A 244 -0.74 4.59 -26.38
C ALA A 244 0.77 4.75 -26.26
N GLU A 245 1.38 5.67 -27.00
CA GLU A 245 2.80 6.02 -26.84
C GLU A 245 3.09 6.52 -25.42
N ASP A 246 2.25 7.43 -24.89
CA ASP A 246 2.36 7.88 -23.50
C ASP A 246 2.22 6.70 -22.51
N VAL A 247 1.27 5.79 -22.72
CA VAL A 247 1.06 4.61 -21.87
C VAL A 247 2.28 3.68 -21.91
N VAL A 248 2.83 3.40 -23.09
CA VAL A 248 4.02 2.56 -23.25
C VAL A 248 5.23 3.19 -22.55
N ASN A 249 5.48 4.48 -22.77
CA ASN A 249 6.59 5.19 -22.11
C ASN A 249 6.44 5.16 -20.58
N LEU A 250 5.24 5.38 -20.07
CA LEU A 250 4.98 5.33 -18.62
C LEU A 250 5.08 3.91 -18.06
N LEU A 251 4.73 2.88 -18.83
CA LEU A 251 4.94 1.50 -18.43
C LEU A 251 6.42 1.18 -18.25
N ASP A 252 7.29 1.68 -19.13
CA ASP A 252 8.74 1.48 -19.01
C ASP A 252 9.34 2.17 -17.75
N GLU A 253 8.61 3.13 -17.14
CA GLU A 253 8.98 3.78 -15.88
C GLU A 253 8.41 3.06 -14.63
N VAL A 254 7.55 2.05 -14.80
CA VAL A 254 6.96 1.32 -13.68
C VAL A 254 8.01 0.43 -13.01
N VAL A 255 8.10 0.52 -11.69
CA VAL A 255 8.98 -0.34 -10.87
C VAL A 255 8.15 -1.36 -10.12
N ILE A 256 8.38 -2.64 -10.42
CA ILE A 256 7.61 -3.78 -9.94
C ILE A 256 8.48 -4.62 -9.00
N PRO A 257 8.10 -4.77 -7.72
CA PRO A 257 8.74 -5.73 -6.84
C PRO A 257 8.40 -7.17 -7.25
N ILE A 258 9.45 -7.99 -7.38
CA ILE A 258 9.34 -9.43 -7.59
C ILE A 258 9.58 -10.10 -6.24
N PHE A 259 8.52 -10.71 -5.72
CA PHE A 259 8.50 -11.34 -4.42
C PHE A 259 8.96 -12.80 -4.50
N PRO A 260 9.76 -13.26 -3.54
CA PRO A 260 10.05 -14.69 -3.41
C PRO A 260 8.79 -15.49 -3.08
N ARG A 261 8.78 -16.79 -3.39
CA ARG A 261 7.79 -17.70 -2.81
C ARG A 261 8.21 -18.04 -1.38
N HIS A 262 7.26 -18.50 -0.56
CA HIS A 262 7.54 -18.83 0.85
C HIS A 262 8.76 -19.75 1.03
N LYS A 263 8.83 -20.83 0.24
CA LYS A 263 9.95 -21.78 0.24
C LYS A 263 11.33 -21.16 -0.09
N ASP A 264 11.34 -20.01 -0.75
CA ASP A 264 12.56 -19.32 -1.20
C ASP A 264 13.01 -18.25 -0.19
N LEU A 265 12.27 -18.05 0.91
CA LEU A 265 12.57 -17.04 1.96
C LEU A 265 13.82 -17.32 2.80
N GLY A 266 14.47 -18.48 2.61
CA GLY A 266 15.66 -18.85 3.37
C GLY A 266 15.38 -18.93 4.87
N THR A 267 16.15 -18.21 5.70
CA THR A 267 15.97 -18.26 7.17
C THR A 267 14.59 -17.77 7.62
N LEU A 268 13.97 -16.88 6.85
CA LEU A 268 12.64 -16.35 7.18
C LEU A 268 11.53 -17.40 7.00
N SER A 269 11.71 -18.45 6.16
CA SER A 269 10.65 -19.46 5.93
C SER A 269 10.24 -20.20 7.19
N ASP A 270 11.17 -20.36 8.15
CA ASP A 270 10.90 -21.02 9.43
C ASP A 270 10.23 -20.08 10.44
N ALA A 271 10.32 -18.77 10.21
CA ALA A 271 9.81 -17.74 11.11
C ALA A 271 8.44 -17.21 10.69
N ILE A 272 7.95 -17.50 9.48
CA ILE A 272 6.62 -17.11 9.04
C ILE A 272 5.90 -18.31 8.42
N ASP A 273 4.65 -18.54 8.79
CA ASP A 273 3.84 -19.60 8.20
C ASP A 273 3.51 -19.26 6.72
N GLU A 274 3.42 -20.28 5.86
CA GLU A 274 3.11 -20.10 4.43
C GLU A 274 1.76 -19.40 4.23
N ASP A 275 0.73 -19.83 4.95
CA ASP A 275 -0.60 -19.21 4.91
C ASP A 275 -0.57 -17.72 5.30
N LEU A 276 0.24 -17.36 6.30
CA LEU A 276 0.40 -15.96 6.69
C LEU A 276 1.10 -15.18 5.59
N TYR A 277 2.21 -15.69 5.06
CA TYR A 277 2.95 -15.04 3.97
C TYR A 277 2.09 -14.83 2.72
N ASP A 278 1.28 -15.83 2.36
CA ASP A 278 0.41 -15.80 1.19
C ASP A 278 -0.80 -14.89 1.34
N SER A 279 -1.23 -14.62 2.57
CA SER A 279 -2.29 -13.66 2.88
C SER A 279 -1.87 -12.19 2.79
N LEU A 280 -0.57 -11.89 2.76
CA LEU A 280 -0.06 -10.51 2.80
C LEU A 280 -0.34 -9.76 1.48
N SER A 281 -0.75 -8.50 1.61
CA SER A 281 -0.72 -7.55 0.48
C SER A 281 0.72 -7.29 0.02
N GLY A 282 0.87 -6.73 -1.19
CA GLY A 282 2.19 -6.36 -1.71
C GLY A 282 2.95 -5.43 -0.76
N VAL A 283 2.30 -4.39 -0.24
CA VAL A 283 2.95 -3.43 0.67
C VAL A 283 3.39 -4.07 2.00
N GLN A 284 2.58 -4.97 2.56
CA GLN A 284 2.93 -5.73 3.77
C GLN A 284 4.11 -6.69 3.51
N ALA A 285 4.07 -7.43 2.40
CA ALA A 285 5.17 -8.32 2.04
C ALA A 285 6.48 -7.53 1.82
N PHE A 286 6.41 -6.33 1.23
CA PHE A 286 7.58 -5.49 1.03
C PHE A 286 8.16 -5.00 2.37
N ALA A 287 7.31 -4.54 3.29
CA ALA A 287 7.72 -4.17 4.64
C ALA A 287 8.37 -5.33 5.39
N LEU A 288 7.74 -6.51 5.38
CA LEU A 288 8.26 -7.74 5.97
C LEU A 288 9.68 -8.02 5.45
N LEU A 289 9.88 -8.04 4.13
CA LEU A 289 11.17 -8.36 3.52
C LEU A 289 12.25 -7.32 3.83
N ASN A 290 11.89 -6.03 3.87
CA ASN A 290 12.83 -4.97 4.25
C ASN A 290 13.25 -5.06 5.72
N ILE A 291 12.28 -5.21 6.64
CA ILE A 291 12.56 -5.31 8.09
C ILE A 291 13.38 -6.56 8.38
N THR A 292 13.00 -7.70 7.82
CA THR A 292 13.71 -8.96 8.05
C THR A 292 15.08 -8.99 7.39
N ALA A 293 15.29 -8.33 6.25
CA ALA A 293 16.62 -8.15 5.65
C ALA A 293 17.53 -7.36 6.59
N ARG A 294 17.02 -6.29 7.22
CA ARG A 294 17.75 -5.56 8.26
C ARG A 294 18.07 -6.45 9.47
N MET A 295 17.11 -7.23 9.94
CA MET A 295 17.32 -8.16 11.06
C MET A 295 18.41 -9.19 10.72
N LEU A 296 18.40 -9.72 9.50
CA LEU A 296 19.41 -10.69 9.05
C LEU A 296 20.80 -10.06 8.93
N ALA A 297 20.90 -8.81 8.46
CA ALA A 297 22.17 -8.09 8.33
C ALA A 297 22.70 -7.52 9.66
N THR A 298 21.87 -7.45 10.70
CA THR A 298 22.26 -6.91 12.01
C THR A 298 22.56 -8.06 12.96
N SER A 299 23.79 -8.11 13.45
CA SER A 299 24.21 -9.08 14.46
C SER A 299 24.31 -8.44 15.83
N VAL A 300 23.93 -9.20 16.85
CA VAL A 300 24.22 -8.91 18.27
C VAL A 300 25.23 -9.95 18.75
N GLY A 301 26.42 -9.49 19.13
CA GLY A 301 27.59 -10.36 19.23
C GLY A 301 27.91 -11.04 17.89
N THR A 302 27.90 -12.38 17.84
CA THR A 302 28.19 -13.16 16.62
C THR A 302 26.93 -13.69 15.91
N ARG A 303 25.73 -13.34 16.39
CA ARG A 303 24.47 -13.92 15.91
C ARG A 303 23.61 -12.87 15.22
N PRO A 304 23.13 -13.10 13.98
CA PRO A 304 22.11 -12.28 13.35
C PRO A 304 20.82 -12.23 14.18
N LEU A 305 20.10 -11.11 14.14
CA LEU A 305 18.82 -10.98 14.85
C LEU A 305 17.75 -11.91 14.32
N LEU A 306 17.83 -12.33 13.04
CA LEU A 306 16.95 -13.33 12.45
C LEU A 306 17.45 -14.78 12.66
N SER A 307 18.38 -15.03 13.61
CA SER A 307 18.87 -16.38 13.88
C SER A 307 17.77 -17.33 14.37
N LYS A 308 17.82 -18.59 13.93
CA LYS A 308 16.91 -19.66 14.39
C LYS A 308 16.97 -19.90 15.90
N ASP A 309 18.09 -19.55 16.53
CA ASP A 309 18.28 -19.67 17.99
C ASP A 309 17.26 -18.83 18.77
N TYR A 310 16.79 -17.72 18.21
CA TYR A 310 15.80 -16.87 18.86
C TYR A 310 14.36 -17.39 18.71
N ARG A 311 14.15 -18.47 17.95
CA ARG A 311 12.85 -19.10 17.67
C ARG A 311 11.75 -18.08 17.38
N ILE A 312 12.05 -17.22 16.41
CA ILE A 312 11.16 -16.15 15.97
C ILE A 312 9.95 -16.77 15.26
N ARG A 313 8.75 -16.27 15.58
CA ARG A 313 7.51 -16.53 14.85
C ARG A 313 6.80 -15.21 14.59
N VAL A 314 6.69 -14.83 13.32
CA VAL A 314 5.96 -13.63 12.87
C VAL A 314 4.46 -13.89 13.02
N ASP A 315 3.80 -13.00 13.74
CA ASP A 315 2.37 -13.11 14.06
C ASP A 315 1.53 -12.14 13.21
N LYS A 316 2.07 -10.95 12.93
CA LYS A 316 1.34 -9.89 12.22
C LYS A 316 2.30 -9.02 11.43
N VAL A 317 1.88 -8.59 10.25
CA VAL A 317 2.65 -7.72 9.36
C VAL A 317 1.80 -6.51 9.01
N PHE A 318 2.38 -5.33 9.19
CA PHE A 318 1.82 -4.05 8.79
C PHE A 318 2.65 -3.44 7.64
N PRO A 319 2.17 -2.37 7.00
CA PRO A 319 2.92 -1.67 5.95
C PRO A 319 4.26 -1.05 6.37
N ASP A 320 4.57 -0.97 7.66
CA ASP A 320 5.74 -0.29 8.23
C ASP A 320 6.47 -1.08 9.34
N ARG A 321 5.79 -2.07 9.95
CA ARG A 321 6.30 -2.86 11.08
C ARG A 321 5.85 -4.31 11.04
N ILE A 322 6.52 -5.16 11.81
CA ILE A 322 6.12 -6.55 12.04
C ILE A 322 6.01 -6.84 13.53
N TYR A 323 5.04 -7.67 13.89
CA TYR A 323 4.97 -8.28 15.22
C TYR A 323 5.44 -9.72 15.14
N PHE A 324 6.27 -10.11 16.10
CA PHE A 324 6.70 -11.49 16.23
C PHE A 324 6.89 -11.90 17.69
N GLU A 325 6.75 -13.19 17.96
CA GLU A 325 7.14 -13.80 19.21
C GLU A 325 8.55 -14.41 19.11
N ALA A 326 9.37 -14.28 20.14
CA ALA A 326 10.72 -14.82 20.19
C ALA A 326 11.12 -15.26 21.61
N GLU A 327 12.26 -15.93 21.75
CA GLU A 327 12.88 -16.16 23.05
C GLU A 327 13.41 -14.83 23.63
N ARG A 328 13.27 -14.64 24.95
CA ARG A 328 13.76 -13.44 25.67
C ARG A 328 15.23 -13.12 25.39
N ALA A 329 16.02 -14.14 25.07
CA ALA A 329 17.43 -14.02 24.72
C ALA A 329 17.71 -13.02 23.57
N ILE A 330 16.77 -12.77 22.65
CA ILE A 330 16.96 -11.74 21.61
C ILE A 330 17.03 -10.33 22.22
N ILE A 331 16.16 -10.04 23.18
CA ILE A 331 16.11 -8.75 23.85
C ILE A 331 17.29 -8.58 24.80
N ASP A 332 17.68 -9.63 25.51
CA ASP A 332 18.85 -9.58 26.39
C ASP A 332 20.13 -9.34 25.58
N ALA A 333 20.26 -9.96 24.39
CA ALA A 333 21.37 -9.73 23.48
C ALA A 333 21.36 -8.30 22.91
N VAL A 334 20.20 -7.79 22.49
CA VAL A 334 20.04 -6.40 22.01
C VAL A 334 20.36 -5.39 23.11
N ALA A 335 19.90 -5.63 24.34
CA ALA A 335 20.14 -4.74 25.47
C ALA A 335 21.63 -4.66 25.87
N ALA A 336 22.37 -5.76 25.71
CA ALA A 336 23.79 -5.84 26.00
C ALA A 336 24.69 -5.31 24.87
N ASP A 337 24.16 -5.13 23.66
CA ASP A 337 24.93 -4.74 22.49
C ASP A 337 25.05 -3.22 22.36
N SER A 338 26.29 -2.71 22.29
CA SER A 338 26.59 -1.29 22.20
C SER A 338 26.08 -0.58 20.93
N THR A 339 25.69 -1.34 19.91
CA THR A 339 25.09 -0.78 18.68
C THR A 339 23.63 -0.37 18.87
N PHE A 340 23.01 -0.78 19.97
CA PHE A 340 21.66 -0.43 20.37
C PHE A 340 21.66 0.49 21.59
N ALA A 341 20.54 1.15 21.79
CA ALA A 341 20.29 1.83 23.05
C ALA A 341 18.80 1.96 23.33
N ALA A 342 18.49 2.18 24.59
CA ALA A 342 17.14 2.46 25.04
C ALA A 342 16.52 3.62 24.24
N ALA A 343 15.27 3.41 23.82
CA ALA A 343 14.43 4.38 23.14
C ALA A 343 13.05 4.43 23.82
N PRO A 344 12.25 5.49 23.61
CA PRO A 344 10.89 5.54 24.13
C PRO A 344 9.99 4.49 23.47
N ALA A 345 9.32 3.66 24.27
CA ALA A 345 8.35 2.66 23.79
C ALA A 345 6.91 3.21 23.69
N SER A 346 6.71 4.49 24.00
CA SER A 346 5.40 5.01 24.36
C SER A 346 4.36 5.06 23.24
N LEU A 347 4.81 4.88 21.99
CA LEU A 347 3.97 4.89 20.78
C LEU A 347 3.92 3.51 20.10
N HIS A 348 4.35 2.46 20.81
CA HIS A 348 4.31 1.08 20.34
C HIS A 348 3.37 0.25 21.19
N ARG A 349 2.90 -0.87 20.62
CA ARG A 349 2.03 -1.82 21.31
C ARG A 349 2.66 -2.38 22.57
N PHE A 350 3.95 -2.65 22.53
CA PHE A 350 4.67 -3.27 23.62
C PHE A 350 5.56 -2.25 24.32
N LYS A 351 5.30 -2.04 25.61
CA LYS A 351 5.82 -0.90 26.38
C LYS A 351 6.80 -1.27 27.50
N GLU A 352 7.16 -2.55 27.64
CA GLU A 352 8.09 -2.99 28.70
C GLU A 352 9.49 -2.41 28.49
N GLY A 353 9.94 -2.35 27.23
CA GLY A 353 11.17 -1.69 26.86
C GLY A 353 11.26 -1.49 25.36
N SER A 354 12.18 -0.62 24.94
CA SER A 354 12.48 -0.37 23.53
C SER A 354 13.96 -0.13 23.32
N PHE A 355 14.50 -0.69 22.25
CA PHE A 355 15.89 -0.55 21.83
C PHE A 355 15.97 -0.15 20.37
N LYS A 356 16.69 0.93 20.07
CA LYS A 356 16.92 1.44 18.72
C LYS A 356 18.38 1.28 18.33
N GLN A 357 18.62 0.76 17.14
CA GLN A 357 19.96 0.71 16.54
C GLN A 357 20.48 2.13 16.29
N ARG A 358 21.76 2.38 16.57
CA ARG A 358 22.41 3.70 16.44
C ARG A 358 23.47 3.76 15.36
N ARG A 359 23.69 2.66 14.65
CA ARG A 359 24.79 2.50 13.69
C ARG A 359 24.65 3.41 12.48
N PHE A 360 23.43 3.61 11.97
CA PHE A 360 23.19 4.28 10.70
C PHE A 360 22.54 5.65 10.90
N ARG A 361 22.69 6.53 9.90
CA ARG A 361 21.97 7.80 9.88
C ARG A 361 20.47 7.63 9.60
N LYS A 362 20.11 6.58 8.85
CA LYS A 362 18.76 6.26 8.37
C LYS A 362 18.55 4.75 8.33
N GLY A 363 17.31 4.28 8.41
CA GLY A 363 16.94 2.86 8.30
C GLY A 363 17.42 2.00 9.48
N ASN A 364 17.44 2.58 10.69
CA ASN A 364 17.79 1.83 11.90
C ASN A 364 16.59 0.99 12.33
N ILE A 365 16.85 -0.25 12.76
CA ILE A 365 15.80 -1.07 13.38
C ILE A 365 15.54 -0.62 14.81
N GLN A 366 14.27 -0.60 15.21
CA GLN A 366 13.84 -0.43 16.59
C GLN A 366 12.99 -1.63 17.01
N PHE A 367 13.23 -2.12 18.22
CA PHE A 367 12.46 -3.19 18.84
C PHE A 367 11.78 -2.67 20.09
N CYS A 368 10.46 -2.77 20.12
CA CYS A 368 9.66 -2.55 21.32
C CYS A 368 9.10 -3.90 21.76
N PHE A 369 9.18 -4.24 23.05
CA PHE A 369 8.85 -5.59 23.50
C PHE A 369 8.01 -5.62 24.79
N ALA A 370 7.40 -6.77 25.03
CA ALA A 370 6.74 -7.13 26.26
C ALA A 370 6.93 -8.62 26.56
N SER A 371 7.12 -8.95 27.83
CA SER A 371 7.30 -10.33 28.30
C SER A 371 6.03 -11.15 28.15
N ARG A 372 6.25 -12.44 27.87
CA ARG A 372 5.24 -13.49 27.93
C ARG A 372 5.69 -14.58 28.89
N ALA A 373 4.78 -15.50 29.20
CA ALA A 373 5.11 -16.67 30.00
C ALA A 373 6.22 -17.52 29.34
N ALA A 374 6.85 -18.39 30.13
CA ALA A 374 7.87 -19.35 29.66
C ALA A 374 9.11 -18.71 28.99
N GLY A 375 9.51 -17.51 29.40
CA GLY A 375 10.73 -16.86 28.89
C GLY A 375 10.61 -16.38 27.44
N ARG A 376 9.38 -16.15 26.97
CA ARG A 376 9.10 -15.62 25.63
C ARG A 376 8.86 -14.12 25.68
N VAL A 377 9.01 -13.45 24.54
CA VAL A 377 8.68 -12.03 24.35
C VAL A 377 7.87 -11.87 23.09
N VAL A 378 6.99 -10.88 23.09
CA VAL A 378 6.40 -10.33 21.86
C VAL A 378 7.11 -9.04 21.52
N VAL A 379 7.43 -8.85 20.25
CA VAL A 379 8.24 -7.77 19.74
C VAL A 379 7.50 -7.08 18.60
N ASP A 380 7.50 -5.75 18.65
CA ASP A 380 7.15 -4.84 17.57
C ASP A 380 8.46 -4.34 16.97
N ALA A 381 8.70 -4.67 15.71
CA ALA A 381 9.90 -4.31 14.98
C ALA A 381 9.57 -3.47 13.76
N ASP A 382 10.17 -2.28 13.70
CA ASP A 382 10.01 -1.35 12.59
C ASP A 382 11.37 -0.79 12.11
N LEU A 383 11.34 -0.13 10.97
CA LEU A 383 12.48 0.57 10.41
C LEU A 383 12.24 2.06 10.47
N ASP A 384 12.94 2.74 11.37
CA ASP A 384 12.88 4.18 11.42
C ASP A 384 13.71 4.77 10.27
N LEU A 385 13.04 5.55 9.42
CA LEU A 385 13.68 6.24 8.31
C LEU A 385 14.66 7.31 8.77
N TYR A 386 14.44 7.90 9.95
CA TYR A 386 15.26 9.00 10.46
C TYR A 386 15.70 8.79 11.92
N ARG A 387 16.65 9.61 12.36
CA ARG A 387 17.23 9.50 13.72
C ARG A 387 16.43 10.29 14.76
N GLU A 388 15.63 11.28 14.34
CA GLU A 388 14.86 12.19 15.21
C GLU A 388 13.41 11.72 15.40
N ALA A 389 12.86 11.98 16.59
CA ALA A 389 11.69 11.28 17.15
C ALA A 389 10.32 11.99 16.96
N VAL A 390 10.04 12.63 15.82
CA VAL A 390 8.85 13.51 15.64
C VAL A 390 7.94 13.05 14.48
N PRO A 391 6.60 13.11 14.63
CA PRO A 391 5.73 12.18 15.36
C PRO A 391 5.20 11.07 14.43
N HIS A 392 5.52 9.81 14.76
CA HIS A 392 5.22 8.62 13.96
C HIS A 392 3.74 8.19 13.96
N LEU A 393 2.90 8.79 14.79
CA LEU A 393 1.49 8.41 14.91
C LEU A 393 0.67 9.04 13.78
N PHE A 394 0.16 8.15 12.91
CA PHE A 394 -0.79 8.43 11.84
C PHE A 394 -0.35 9.32 10.67
N GLY A 395 0.76 10.08 10.81
CA GLY A 395 1.42 10.73 9.68
C GLY A 395 2.04 9.75 8.68
N GLU A 396 2.34 8.53 9.14
CA GLU A 396 2.95 7.45 8.36
C GLU A 396 1.97 6.32 8.01
N VAL A 397 0.77 6.28 8.59
CA VAL A 397 -0.21 5.17 8.46
C VAL A 397 -0.60 4.83 7.02
N LEU A 398 -0.58 5.82 6.14
CA LEU A 398 -0.76 5.62 4.70
C LEU A 398 0.60 5.51 4.02
N VAL A 399 1.43 4.54 4.43
CA VAL A 399 2.66 4.12 3.72
C VAL A 399 2.26 3.62 2.33
N ASN A 400 2.14 4.53 1.37
CA ASN A 400 1.88 4.18 -0.01
C ASN A 400 2.52 5.22 -0.94
N HIS A 401 3.10 4.74 -2.03
CA HIS A 401 3.58 5.58 -3.12
C HIS A 401 2.45 6.44 -3.75
N LEU A 402 1.17 6.10 -3.57
CA LEU A 402 0.03 6.89 -4.07
C LEU A 402 -0.33 8.10 -3.21
N THR A 403 0.02 8.08 -1.93
CA THR A 403 -0.21 9.17 -0.98
C THR A 403 0.99 10.13 -0.89
N ASP A 404 2.07 9.84 -1.64
CA ASP A 404 3.34 10.58 -1.60
C ASP A 404 3.93 10.63 -0.17
N SER A 405 3.61 9.63 0.66
CA SER A 405 4.11 9.55 2.04
C SER A 405 5.64 9.41 2.05
N ARG A 406 6.28 10.06 3.03
CA ARG A 406 7.73 9.96 3.28
C ARG A 406 8.15 8.56 3.70
N THR A 407 7.19 7.77 4.17
CA THR A 407 7.35 6.39 4.62
C THR A 407 6.92 5.48 3.47
N ASN A 408 7.81 5.26 2.50
CA ASN A 408 7.57 4.41 1.33
C ASN A 408 8.58 3.25 1.35
N GLN A 409 8.11 2.01 1.15
CA GLN A 409 8.98 0.83 1.14
C GLN A 409 10.06 0.84 0.05
N PHE A 410 9.88 1.61 -1.04
CA PHE A 410 10.95 1.89 -1.99
C PHE A 410 12.09 2.72 -1.37
N ILE A 411 11.76 3.76 -0.60
CA ILE A 411 12.76 4.57 0.11
C ILE A 411 13.48 3.70 1.14
N VAL A 412 12.74 2.86 1.87
CA VAL A 412 13.36 1.89 2.80
C VAL A 412 14.34 1.00 2.04
N ARG A 413 13.93 0.39 0.91
CA ARG A 413 14.79 -0.48 0.10
C ARG A 413 16.04 0.24 -0.41
N GLU A 414 15.90 1.45 -0.96
CA GLU A 414 17.03 2.29 -1.38
C GLU A 414 18.02 2.53 -0.23
N ILE A 415 17.52 2.79 0.99
CA ILE A 415 18.35 2.95 2.18
C ILE A 415 19.10 1.67 2.54
N LEU A 416 18.44 0.51 2.43
CA LEU A 416 19.07 -0.78 2.69
C LEU A 416 20.14 -1.09 1.63
N ASP A 417 19.87 -0.79 0.36
CA ASP A 417 20.81 -0.97 -0.76
C ASP A 417 22.06 -0.09 -0.61
N GLU A 418 21.90 1.19 -0.27
CA GLU A 418 23.03 2.10 0.02
C GLU A 418 23.91 1.61 1.18
N GLN A 419 23.35 0.80 2.08
CA GLN A 419 24.04 0.21 3.22
C GLN A 419 24.59 -1.19 2.94
N GLY A 420 24.47 -1.69 1.71
CA GLY A 420 24.96 -3.00 1.30
C GLY A 420 24.22 -4.16 1.95
N ILE A 421 22.93 -4.00 2.23
CA ILE A 421 22.11 -5.05 2.84
C ILE A 421 21.42 -5.83 1.76
N GLU A 422 21.73 -7.11 1.65
CA GLU A 422 21.13 -7.95 0.62
C GLU A 422 19.62 -8.18 0.87
N PRO A 423 18.80 -8.19 -0.19
CA PRO A 423 17.41 -8.61 -0.11
C PRO A 423 17.25 -10.09 0.30
N ILE A 424 16.12 -10.41 0.95
CA ILE A 424 15.81 -11.80 1.33
C ILE A 424 15.19 -12.57 0.17
N GLY A 425 15.63 -13.82 0.02
CA GLY A 425 14.98 -14.84 -0.82
C GLY A 425 15.02 -14.58 -2.32
N GLY A 426 15.87 -13.67 -2.79
CA GLY A 426 15.87 -13.25 -4.19
C GLY A 426 14.81 -12.20 -4.51
N PHE A 427 14.27 -11.51 -3.50
CA PHE A 427 13.50 -10.28 -3.71
C PHE A 427 14.27 -9.31 -4.60
N SER A 428 13.60 -8.78 -5.62
CA SER A 428 14.23 -7.83 -6.54
C SER A 428 13.23 -6.77 -7.01
N LEU A 429 13.75 -5.67 -7.53
CA LEU A 429 12.96 -4.65 -8.21
C LEU A 429 13.20 -4.76 -9.72
N MET A 430 12.12 -4.91 -10.48
CA MET A 430 12.14 -4.99 -11.94
C MET A 430 11.60 -3.68 -12.52
N ASN A 431 12.28 -3.11 -13.51
CA ASN A 431 11.70 -2.08 -14.36
C ASN A 431 10.96 -2.76 -15.51
N ALA A 432 9.74 -2.30 -15.79
CA ALA A 432 8.79 -2.95 -16.71
C ALA A 432 9.09 -2.74 -18.21
#